data_AF-A0A671PA18-F1
#
_entry.id   AF-A0A671PA18-F1
#
_cell.length_a   1.000
_cell.length_b   1.000
_cell.length_c   1.000
_cell.angle_alpha   90.00
_cell.angle_beta   90.00
_cell.angle_gamma   90.00
#
_symmetry.space_group_name_H-M   'P 1'
#
loop_
_entity.id
_entity.type
_entity.pdbx_description
1 polymer ?
#
loop_
_entity_poly.entity_id
_entity_poly.type
_entity_poly.pdbx_seq_one_letter_code
_entity_poly.pdbx_strand_id
1 'polypeptide(L)'
;LGALCLHVLLKLHTFTTLYTEINGQTIAGIPEISSVTTLDGRQIDYYDSEIKKLIPRQDWMKEGFYLTRCEEKQIHHIYRECP
;
A
#
# COMPACT_ATOMS: atom_id res chain seq x y z
N LEU A 1 -6.89 -47.03 6.06
CA LEU A 1 -7.86 -46.04 5.55
C LEU A 1 -8.08 -44.99 6.64
N GLY A 2 -7.82 -43.71 6.37
CA GLY A 2 -8.35 -42.61 7.19
C GLY A 2 -7.36 -41.80 8.04
N ALA A 3 -6.28 -41.25 7.46
CA ALA A 3 -5.53 -40.14 8.07
C ALA A 3 -4.96 -39.16 7.02
N LEU A 4 -5.50 -39.16 5.80
CA LEU A 4 -4.99 -38.39 4.66
C LEU A 4 -5.91 -37.23 4.23
N CYS A 5 -6.96 -36.93 5.01
CA CYS A 5 -8.07 -36.07 4.54
C CYS A 5 -8.19 -34.71 5.25
N LEU A 6 -7.11 -34.12 5.79
CA LEU A 6 -7.22 -32.78 6.39
C LEU A 6 -6.00 -31.86 6.18
N HIS A 7 -5.21 -32.08 5.12
CA HIS A 7 -4.32 -31.02 4.60
C HIS A 7 -5.09 -30.19 3.58
N VAL A 8 -6.18 -29.55 3.99
CA VAL A 8 -6.58 -28.33 3.28
C VAL A 8 -5.46 -27.33 3.57
N LEU A 9 -4.52 -27.20 2.64
CA LEU A 9 -3.42 -26.23 2.69
C LEU A 9 -4.02 -24.82 2.63
N LEU A 10 -4.46 -24.30 3.78
CA LEU A 10 -4.90 -22.92 3.90
C LEU A 10 -3.67 -22.02 3.72
N LYS A 11 -3.54 -21.42 2.54
CA LYS A 11 -2.52 -20.42 2.27
C LYS A 11 -3.03 -19.06 2.77
N LEU A 12 -2.47 -18.59 3.87
CA LEU A 12 -2.74 -17.24 4.38
C LEU A 12 -1.91 -16.23 3.58
N HIS A 13 -2.55 -15.12 3.24
CA HIS A 13 -1.91 -13.99 2.58
C HIS A 13 -2.04 -12.75 3.46
N THR A 14 -1.00 -11.91 3.46
CA THR A 14 -0.94 -10.72 4.32
C THR A 14 -0.79 -9.47 3.48
N PHE A 15 -1.72 -8.52 3.63
CA PHE A 15 -1.64 -7.19 3.05
C PHE A 15 -1.40 -6.17 4.15
N THR A 16 -0.33 -5.38 4.05
CA THR A 16 0.07 -4.42 5.09
C THR A 16 0.42 -3.10 4.46
N THR A 17 -0.12 -2.01 5.00
CA THR A 17 0.27 -0.64 4.60
C THR A 17 0.88 0.07 5.79
N LEU A 18 2.12 0.52 5.63
CA LEU A 18 2.82 1.35 6.62
C LEU A 18 2.71 2.80 6.19
N TYR A 19 2.30 3.67 7.10
CA TYR A 19 2.27 5.12 6.92
C TYR A 19 3.37 5.76 7.78
N THR A 20 4.06 6.75 7.22
CA THR A 20 5.04 7.57 7.92
C THR A 20 4.67 9.03 7.74
N GLU A 21 4.65 9.77 8.84
CA GLU A 21 4.37 11.20 8.88
C GLU A 21 5.48 11.89 9.68
N ILE A 22 6.06 12.94 9.11
CA ILE A 22 7.09 13.76 9.74
C ILE A 22 6.44 15.06 10.18
N ASN A 23 6.29 15.21 11.49
CA ASN A 23 5.79 16.45 12.09
C ASN A 23 6.95 17.41 12.38
N GLY A 24 6.88 18.63 11.83
CA GLY A 24 7.89 19.67 12.07
C GLY A 24 8.34 20.37 10.80
N GLN A 25 9.63 20.73 10.73
CA GLN A 25 10.18 21.45 9.59
C GLN A 25 10.37 20.52 8.39
N THR A 26 9.77 20.87 7.26
CA THR A 26 9.95 20.19 5.98
C THR A 26 11.44 20.14 5.61
N ILE A 27 11.96 18.94 5.38
CA ILE A 27 13.33 18.73 4.90
C ILE A 27 13.24 18.51 3.39
N ALA A 28 13.93 19.34 2.61
CA ALA A 28 13.89 19.23 1.15
C ALA A 28 14.32 17.83 0.68
N GLY A 29 13.49 17.18 -0.13
CA GLY A 29 13.72 15.83 -0.64
C GLY A 29 13.33 14.71 0.32
N ILE A 30 12.68 15.05 1.45
CA ILE A 30 12.05 14.08 2.34
C ILE A 30 10.55 14.41 2.41
N PRO A 31 9.67 13.51 1.95
CA PRO A 31 8.25 13.75 1.98
C PRO A 31 7.73 13.79 3.42
N GLU A 32 6.90 14.78 3.72
CA GLU A 32 6.20 14.92 5.00
C GLU A 32 5.35 13.69 5.31
N ILE A 33 4.72 13.11 4.28
CA ILE A 33 3.91 11.91 4.40
C ILE A 33 4.34 10.92 3.33
N SER A 34 4.53 9.66 3.73
CA SER A 34 4.71 8.55 2.78
C SER A 34 3.99 7.30 3.25
N SER A 35 3.74 6.40 2.30
CA SER A 35 3.23 5.07 2.59
C SER A 35 3.84 4.01 1.70
N VAL A 36 3.92 2.81 2.26
CA VAL A 36 4.44 1.60 1.60
C VAL A 36 3.45 0.48 1.86
N THR A 37 2.92 -0.13 0.82
CA THR A 37 2.13 -1.37 0.96
C THR A 37 2.92 -2.60 0.54
N THR A 38 2.77 -3.67 1.30
CA THR A 38 3.31 -5.00 0.99
C THR A 38 2.20 -6.06 0.91
N LEU A 39 2.32 -6.98 -0.05
CA LEU A 39 1.56 -8.23 -0.13
C LEU A 39 2.53 -9.39 0.10
N ASP A 40 2.29 -10.21 1.13
CA ASP A 40 3.17 -11.29 1.58
C ASP A 40 4.62 -10.84 1.80
N GLY A 41 4.78 -9.63 2.37
CA GLY A 41 6.08 -9.00 2.61
C GLY A 41 6.75 -8.42 1.36
N ARG A 42 6.17 -8.56 0.17
CA ARG A 42 6.68 -7.94 -1.06
C ARG A 42 6.04 -6.59 -1.26
N GLN A 43 6.84 -5.54 -1.44
CA GLN A 43 6.32 -4.21 -1.73
C GLN A 43 5.57 -4.21 -3.06
N ILE A 44 4.31 -3.79 -3.03
CA ILE A 44 3.47 -3.68 -4.21
C ILE A 44 3.29 -2.23 -4.67
N ASP A 45 3.49 -1.28 -3.77
CA ASP A 45 3.41 0.13 -4.08
C ASP A 45 4.21 1.06 -3.16
N TYR A 46 4.27 2.33 -3.55
CA TYR A 46 4.78 3.45 -2.78
C TYR A 46 3.95 4.70 -3.05
N TYR A 47 3.68 5.51 -2.02
CA TYR A 47 3.13 6.85 -2.16
C TYR A 47 3.94 7.83 -1.30
N ASP A 48 4.03 9.07 -1.75
CA ASP A 48 4.53 10.16 -0.94
C ASP A 48 3.88 11.51 -1.31
N SER A 49 4.02 12.48 -0.40
CA SER A 49 3.43 13.81 -0.51
C SER A 49 4.15 14.76 -1.47
N GLU A 50 5.36 14.45 -1.93
CA GLU A 50 6.09 15.24 -2.93
C GLU A 50 5.65 14.84 -4.36
N ILE A 51 5.59 13.54 -4.64
CA ILE A 51 5.17 12.98 -5.93
C ILE A 51 3.63 13.07 -6.07
N LYS A 52 2.90 12.96 -4.95
CA LYS A 52 1.43 12.93 -4.88
C LYS A 52 0.80 11.89 -5.80
N LYS A 53 1.52 10.80 -6.06
CA LYS A 53 1.06 9.68 -6.87
C LYS A 53 1.46 8.39 -6.21
N LEU A 54 0.58 7.43 -6.32
CA LEU A 54 0.90 6.08 -5.93
C LEU A 54 1.61 5.38 -7.10
N ILE A 55 2.83 4.94 -6.85
CA ILE A 55 3.71 4.27 -7.81
C ILE A 55 3.61 2.76 -7.62
N PRO A 56 3.05 2.00 -8.59
CA PRO A 56 3.07 0.55 -8.53
C PRO A 56 4.51 0.02 -8.64
N ARG A 57 4.83 -0.99 -7.84
CA ARG A 57 6.17 -1.63 -7.80
C ARG A 57 6.19 -3.03 -8.42
N GLN A 58 5.03 -3.56 -8.83
CA GLN A 58 4.91 -4.87 -9.47
C GLN A 58 4.22 -4.74 -10.82
N ASP A 59 4.62 -5.57 -11.81
CA ASP A 59 4.09 -5.47 -13.18
C ASP A 59 2.59 -5.73 -13.24
N TRP A 60 2.10 -6.73 -12.50
CA TRP A 60 0.68 -7.06 -12.40
C TRP A 60 -0.15 -5.97 -11.71
N MET A 61 0.49 -5.06 -10.96
CA MET A 61 -0.21 -3.90 -10.37
C MET A 61 -0.45 -2.82 -11.42
N LYS A 62 0.43 -2.66 -12.42
CA LYS A 62 0.36 -1.55 -13.39
C LYS A 62 -0.98 -1.50 -14.13
N GLU A 63 -1.58 -2.66 -14.42
CA GLU A 63 -2.83 -2.74 -15.18
C GLU A 63 -4.07 -2.51 -14.29
N GLY A 64 -4.04 -2.98 -13.02
CA GLY A 64 -5.15 -2.84 -12.07
C GLY A 64 -5.17 -1.53 -11.27
N PHE A 65 -4.05 -0.79 -11.26
CA PHE A 65 -3.86 0.35 -10.36
C PHE A 65 -4.73 1.56 -10.68
N TYR A 66 -4.98 1.80 -11.98
CA TYR A 66 -5.64 3.02 -12.46
C TYR A 66 -7.13 3.09 -12.11
N LEU A 67 -7.75 2.00 -11.63
CA LEU A 67 -9.20 1.88 -11.50
C LEU A 67 -9.72 1.84 -10.06
N THR A 68 -8.90 1.61 -9.03
CA THR A 68 -9.44 1.23 -7.70
C THR A 68 -8.85 1.92 -6.47
N ARG A 69 -7.73 2.66 -6.55
CA ARG A 69 -7.10 3.22 -5.33
C ARG A 69 -7.38 4.71 -5.06
N CYS A 70 -8.53 5.23 -5.52
CA CYS A 70 -9.10 6.51 -5.07
C CYS A 70 -10.22 6.36 -4.02
N GLU A 71 -10.72 5.14 -3.77
CA GLU A 71 -11.95 4.96 -2.98
C GLU A 71 -11.75 4.42 -1.55
N GLU A 72 -10.60 3.85 -1.20
CA GLU A 72 -10.35 3.39 0.18
C GLU A 72 -9.84 4.50 1.10
N LYS A 73 -10.80 5.36 1.44
CA LYS A 73 -10.77 6.39 2.47
C LYS A 73 -10.59 5.77 3.86
N GLN A 74 -9.40 5.86 4.46
CA GLN A 74 -9.32 5.76 5.93
C GLN A 74 -8.05 6.31 6.59
N ILE A 75 -7.54 7.50 6.24
CA ILE A 75 -6.86 8.37 7.23
C ILE A 75 -7.29 9.82 6.99
N HIS A 76 -8.02 10.37 7.97
CA HIS A 76 -8.94 11.50 7.88
C HIS A 76 -8.27 12.90 7.79
N HIS A 77 -7.07 13.01 7.22
CA HIS A 77 -6.42 14.32 7.05
C HIS A 77 -5.50 14.46 5.82
N ILE A 78 -5.13 13.37 5.16
CA ILE A 78 -4.00 13.38 4.22
C ILE A 78 -4.41 13.73 2.78
N TYR A 79 -5.71 13.70 2.46
CA TYR A 79 -6.18 13.70 1.06
C TYR A 79 -7.21 14.80 0.74
N ARG A 80 -6.99 16.05 1.17
CA ARG A 80 -7.79 17.18 0.65
C ARG A 80 -7.52 17.51 -0.83
N GLU A 81 -6.59 16.81 -1.49
CA GLU A 81 -6.18 17.11 -2.86
C GLU A 81 -6.20 15.87 -3.78
N CYS A 82 -7.35 15.22 -3.89
CA CYS A 82 -7.69 14.57 -5.16
C CYS A 82 -8.52 15.56 -5.98
N PRO A 83 -8.23 15.78 -7.28
CA PRO A 83 -9.12 16.54 -8.15
C PRO A 83 -10.51 15.91 -8.26
#